data_AF-A0A8B8TU00-F1
#
_entry.id   AF-A0A8B8TU00-F1
#
_cell.length_a   1.000
_cell.length_b   1.000
_cell.length_c   1.000
_cell.angle_alpha   90.00
_cell.angle_beta   90.00
_cell.angle_gamma   90.00
#
_symmetry.space_group_name_H-M   'P 1'
#
loop_
_entity.id
_entity.type
_entity.pdbx_description
1 polymer ?
#
loop_
_entity_poly.entity_id
_entity_poly.type
_entity_poly.pdbx_seq_one_letter_code
_entity_poly.pdbx_strand_id
1 'polypeptide(L)'
;MERHIEEDEVRSSADLRIRKSQHSVLSRKFVEVMTKYNEAQVDFRERSKGRIQRQLEITGKKTTDEELEEMLESGNPAIFTSGIIDSQISKQALSEIEGRHKDIVRLESSIKELHDMFMDIAMLVENQGAMIDRIENNMDQSVGFVERAVADTKKAVKYQSEARRKLIIIIVVVVVLLGIVALIIGLSVGLK
;
A
#
# COMPACT_ATOMS: atom_id res chain seq x y z
N MET A 1 27.70 26.73 5.30
CA MET A 1 28.05 25.33 5.00
C MET A 1 27.34 24.39 5.96
N GLU A 2 27.42 24.61 7.29
CA GLU A 2 26.75 23.77 8.31
C GLU A 2 25.23 23.66 8.16
N ARG A 3 24.50 24.76 7.86
CA ARG A 3 23.04 24.70 7.61
C ARG A 3 22.63 23.85 6.39
N HIS A 4 23.48 23.78 5.36
CA HIS A 4 23.21 22.94 4.19
C HIS A 4 23.44 21.45 4.50
N ILE A 5 24.39 21.13 5.38
CA ILE A 5 24.66 19.75 5.83
C ILE A 5 23.54 19.26 6.74
N GLU A 6 23.04 20.09 7.66
CA GLU A 6 21.86 19.77 8.50
C GLU A 6 20.59 19.58 7.67
N GLU A 7 20.33 20.41 6.64
CA GLU A 7 19.17 20.24 5.76
C GLU A 7 19.24 18.93 4.93
N ASP A 8 20.42 18.53 4.47
CA ASP A 8 20.61 17.29 3.72
C ASP A 8 20.52 16.04 4.63
N GLU A 9 21.05 16.08 5.87
CA GLU A 9 20.86 15.00 6.85
C GLU A 9 19.40 14.86 7.28
N VAL A 10 18.69 15.97 7.51
CA VAL A 10 17.27 15.96 7.89
C VAL A 10 16.38 15.51 6.73
N ARG A 11 16.63 15.95 5.48
CA ARG A 11 15.92 15.43 4.28
C ARG A 11 16.17 13.96 4.06
N SER A 12 17.41 13.50 4.23
CA SER A 12 17.77 12.08 4.20
C SER A 12 17.00 11.29 5.28
N SER A 13 16.85 11.85 6.48
CA SER A 13 16.07 11.24 7.57
C SER A 13 14.56 11.15 7.24
N ALA A 14 13.99 12.17 6.60
CA ALA A 14 12.57 12.21 6.24
C ALA A 14 12.26 11.25 5.07
N ASP A 15 13.10 11.24 4.04
CA ASP A 15 13.00 10.30 2.92
C ASP A 15 13.13 8.85 3.40
N LEU A 16 14.07 8.57 4.30
CA LEU A 16 14.24 7.26 4.90
C LEU A 16 13.01 6.83 5.71
N ARG A 17 12.40 7.73 6.50
CA ARG A 17 11.16 7.45 7.25
C ARG A 17 10.00 7.15 6.31
N ILE A 18 9.84 7.94 5.23
CA ILE A 18 8.79 7.74 4.23
C ILE A 18 8.97 6.37 3.56
N ARG A 19 10.18 6.03 3.09
CA ARG A 19 10.46 4.73 2.47
C ARG A 19 10.18 3.56 3.41
N LYS A 20 10.63 3.65 4.67
CA LYS A 20 10.35 2.61 5.68
C LYS A 20 8.85 2.42 5.92
N SER A 21 8.10 3.52 6.04
CA SER A 21 6.65 3.47 6.21
C SER A 21 5.95 2.86 5.00
N GLN A 22 6.32 3.30 3.78
CA GLN A 22 5.73 2.79 2.54
C GLN A 22 6.02 1.31 2.37
N HIS A 23 7.26 0.88 2.62
CA HIS A 23 7.66 -0.53 2.59
C HIS A 23 6.77 -1.35 3.53
N SER A 24 6.61 -0.89 4.77
CA SER A 24 5.79 -1.57 5.77
C SER A 24 4.31 -1.70 5.37
N VAL A 25 3.69 -0.61 4.89
CA VAL A 25 2.30 -0.63 4.43
C VAL A 25 2.14 -1.55 3.23
N LEU A 26 3.09 -1.53 2.29
CA LEU A 26 3.07 -2.39 1.12
C LEU A 26 3.23 -3.87 1.50
N SER A 27 4.13 -4.20 2.43
CA SER A 27 4.29 -5.55 2.96
C SER A 27 2.99 -6.07 3.61
N ARG A 28 2.31 -5.26 4.44
CA ARG A 28 1.01 -5.65 5.02
C ARG A 28 -0.04 -5.93 3.95
N LYS A 29 -0.17 -5.03 2.96
CA LYS A 29 -1.11 -5.22 1.84
C LYS A 29 -0.77 -6.46 1.01
N PHE A 30 0.51 -6.74 0.81
CA PHE A 30 0.94 -7.93 0.10
C PHE A 30 0.52 -9.21 0.83
N VAL A 31 0.77 -9.30 2.15
CA VAL A 31 0.29 -10.43 2.98
C VAL A 31 -1.22 -10.61 2.86
N GLU A 32 -1.97 -9.51 2.94
CA GLU A 32 -3.44 -9.55 2.82
C GLU A 32 -3.89 -10.12 1.47
N VAL A 33 -3.31 -9.65 0.37
CA VAL A 33 -3.65 -10.12 -0.98
C VAL A 33 -3.24 -11.59 -1.18
N MET A 34 -2.07 -11.99 -0.70
CA MET A 34 -1.60 -13.37 -0.79
C MET A 34 -2.47 -14.32 0.05
N THR A 35 -2.97 -13.86 1.19
CA THR A 35 -3.87 -14.65 2.03
C THR A 35 -5.18 -14.92 1.30
N LYS A 36 -5.79 -13.87 0.71
CA LYS A 36 -6.98 -14.00 -0.13
C LYS A 36 -6.74 -14.88 -1.36
N TYR A 37 -5.56 -14.80 -1.96
CA TYR A 37 -5.19 -15.65 -3.08
C TYR A 37 -5.10 -17.14 -2.66
N ASN A 38 -4.47 -17.43 -1.51
CA ASN A 38 -4.42 -18.78 -0.95
C ASN A 38 -5.81 -19.33 -0.62
N GLU A 39 -6.69 -18.53 -0.01
CA GLU A 39 -8.09 -18.90 0.24
C GLU A 39 -8.80 -19.28 -1.08
N ALA A 40 -8.65 -18.45 -2.12
CA ALA A 40 -9.21 -18.74 -3.44
C ALA A 40 -8.63 -20.00 -4.09
N GLN A 41 -7.36 -20.29 -3.86
CA GLN A 41 -6.70 -21.52 -4.31
C GLN A 41 -7.28 -22.75 -3.60
N VAL A 42 -7.40 -22.72 -2.27
CA VAL A 42 -8.01 -23.81 -1.48
C VAL A 42 -9.45 -24.06 -1.93
N ASP A 43 -10.24 -23.01 -2.12
CA ASP A 43 -11.61 -23.12 -2.63
C ASP A 43 -11.67 -23.73 -4.04
N PHE A 44 -10.67 -23.45 -4.89
CA PHE A 44 -10.58 -24.03 -6.23
C PHE A 44 -10.21 -25.52 -6.17
N ARG A 45 -9.30 -25.89 -5.26
CA ARG A 45 -8.95 -27.30 -5.00
C ARG A 45 -10.18 -28.10 -4.62
N GLU A 46 -10.94 -27.61 -3.66
CA GLU A 46 -12.12 -28.28 -3.11
C GLU A 46 -13.20 -28.46 -4.19
N ARG A 47 -13.45 -27.41 -4.98
CA ARG A 47 -14.38 -27.49 -6.12
C ARG A 47 -13.90 -28.47 -7.20
N SER A 48 -12.61 -28.59 -7.42
CA SER A 48 -12.03 -29.54 -8.39
C SER A 48 -12.15 -30.97 -7.88
N LYS A 49 -11.86 -31.20 -6.59
CA LYS A 49 -12.07 -32.48 -5.90
C LYS A 49 -13.52 -32.94 -6.00
N GLY A 50 -14.48 -32.10 -5.64
CA GLY A 50 -15.91 -32.43 -5.72
C GLY A 50 -16.38 -32.74 -7.15
N ARG A 51 -15.80 -32.10 -8.18
CA ARG A 51 -16.05 -32.47 -9.58
C ARG A 51 -15.51 -33.85 -9.93
N ILE A 52 -14.29 -34.17 -9.51
CA ILE A 52 -13.69 -35.50 -9.72
C ILE A 52 -14.56 -36.57 -9.05
N GLN A 53 -14.99 -36.34 -7.81
CA GLN A 53 -15.88 -37.25 -7.09
C GLN A 53 -17.16 -37.53 -7.88
N ARG A 54 -17.82 -36.47 -8.37
CA ARG A 54 -19.04 -36.61 -9.17
C ARG A 54 -18.82 -37.38 -10.47
N GLN A 55 -17.69 -37.16 -11.15
CA GLN A 55 -17.35 -37.90 -12.37
C GLN A 55 -17.07 -39.38 -12.06
N LEU A 56 -16.42 -39.70 -10.94
CA LEU A 56 -16.24 -41.07 -10.49
C LEU A 56 -17.58 -41.77 -10.22
N GLU A 57 -18.52 -41.08 -9.56
CA GLU A 57 -19.88 -41.61 -9.34
C GLU A 57 -20.62 -41.91 -10.65
N ILE A 58 -20.51 -41.04 -11.67
CA ILE A 58 -21.10 -41.25 -13.00
C ILE A 58 -20.56 -42.51 -13.66
N THR A 59 -19.28 -42.83 -13.44
CA THR A 59 -18.64 -44.06 -13.94
C THR A 59 -18.95 -45.31 -13.11
N GLY A 60 -19.76 -45.18 -12.06
CA GLY A 60 -20.17 -46.27 -11.18
C GLY A 60 -19.19 -46.55 -10.04
N LYS A 61 -18.15 -45.74 -9.87
CA LYS A 61 -17.17 -45.85 -8.78
C LYS A 61 -17.57 -44.89 -7.66
N LYS A 62 -18.18 -45.42 -6.60
CA LYS A 62 -18.40 -44.65 -5.37
C LYS A 62 -17.07 -44.53 -4.63
N THR A 63 -16.73 -43.31 -4.27
CA THR A 63 -15.47 -42.99 -3.59
C THR A 63 -15.78 -42.07 -2.42
N THR A 64 -15.30 -42.42 -1.24
CA THR A 64 -15.34 -41.55 -0.06
C THR A 64 -14.40 -40.36 -0.22
N ASP A 65 -14.53 -39.37 0.65
CA ASP A 65 -13.70 -38.17 0.58
C ASP A 65 -12.22 -38.50 0.88
N GLU A 66 -11.98 -39.42 1.82
CA GLU A 66 -10.66 -39.92 2.20
C GLU A 66 -10.01 -40.75 1.08
N GLU A 67 -10.76 -41.69 0.48
CA GLU A 67 -10.25 -42.47 -0.66
C GLU A 67 -9.91 -41.57 -1.85
N LEU A 68 -10.72 -40.54 -2.10
CA LEU A 68 -10.45 -39.59 -3.18
C LEU A 68 -9.18 -38.78 -2.90
N GLU A 69 -8.95 -38.39 -1.64
CA GLU A 69 -7.73 -37.69 -1.25
C GLU A 69 -6.49 -38.56 -1.49
N GLU A 70 -6.51 -39.82 -1.07
CA GLU A 70 -5.41 -40.77 -1.30
C GLU A 70 -5.15 -40.96 -2.81
N MET A 71 -6.21 -41.00 -3.62
CA MET A 71 -6.09 -41.06 -5.07
C MET A 71 -5.40 -39.83 -5.66
N LEU A 72 -5.71 -38.63 -5.17
CA LEU A 72 -5.06 -37.38 -5.59
C LEU A 72 -3.58 -37.34 -5.17
N GLU A 73 -3.27 -37.79 -3.95
CA GLU A 73 -1.91 -37.81 -3.41
C GLU A 73 -1.00 -38.86 -4.06
N SER A 74 -1.58 -39.94 -4.60
CA SER A 74 -0.83 -41.05 -5.21
C SER A 74 0.02 -40.63 -6.42
N GLY A 75 -0.30 -39.49 -7.06
CA GLY A 75 0.39 -38.99 -8.25
C GLY A 75 0.25 -39.90 -9.48
N ASN A 76 -0.59 -40.93 -9.43
CA ASN A 76 -0.78 -41.90 -10.51
C ASN A 76 -2.14 -41.70 -11.20
N PRO A 77 -2.20 -41.10 -12.41
CA PRO A 77 -3.45 -40.88 -13.12
C PRO A 77 -4.26 -42.16 -13.42
N ALA A 78 -3.60 -43.31 -13.50
CA ALA A 78 -4.26 -44.59 -13.75
C ALA A 78 -5.12 -45.08 -12.57
N ILE A 79 -4.99 -44.47 -11.39
CA ILE A 79 -5.83 -44.82 -10.23
C ILE A 79 -7.30 -44.45 -10.47
N PHE A 80 -7.54 -43.41 -11.28
CA PHE A 80 -8.88 -42.98 -11.65
C PHE A 80 -9.53 -43.92 -12.66
N THR A 81 -8.77 -44.60 -13.53
CA THR A 81 -9.28 -45.52 -14.55
C THR A 81 -9.51 -46.94 -14.02
N SER A 82 -8.91 -47.28 -12.87
CA SER A 82 -9.02 -48.61 -12.27
C SER A 82 -10.45 -48.90 -11.79
N GLY A 83 -11.06 -49.94 -12.38
CA GLY A 83 -12.40 -50.44 -12.04
C GLY A 83 -13.55 -49.84 -12.85
N ILE A 84 -13.26 -48.98 -13.83
CA ILE A 84 -14.28 -48.35 -14.67
C ILE A 84 -14.55 -49.19 -15.93
N ILE A 85 -15.82 -49.43 -16.24
CA ILE A 85 -16.25 -50.14 -17.45
C ILE A 85 -16.01 -49.27 -18.69
N ASP A 86 -15.45 -49.86 -19.75
CA ASP A 86 -15.20 -49.16 -21.01
C ASP A 86 -16.52 -48.79 -21.70
N SER A 87 -16.89 -47.51 -21.60
CA SER A 87 -18.06 -46.92 -22.24
C SER A 87 -17.72 -45.51 -22.74
N GLN A 88 -18.47 -44.99 -23.71
CA GLN A 88 -18.26 -43.61 -24.19
C GLN A 88 -18.45 -42.57 -23.09
N ILE A 89 -19.41 -42.80 -22.18
CA ILE A 89 -19.65 -41.94 -21.02
C ILE A 89 -18.45 -41.99 -20.06
N SER A 90 -17.90 -43.19 -19.83
CA SER A 90 -16.72 -43.40 -19.00
C SER A 90 -15.49 -42.68 -19.55
N LYS A 91 -15.28 -42.70 -20.87
CA LYS A 91 -14.15 -42.00 -21.52
C LYS A 91 -14.23 -40.49 -21.33
N GLN A 92 -15.43 -39.92 -21.46
CA GLN A 92 -15.63 -38.49 -21.25
C GLN A 92 -15.40 -38.09 -19.79
N ALA A 93 -15.96 -38.84 -18.85
CA ALA A 93 -15.77 -38.61 -17.41
C ALA A 93 -14.28 -38.71 -17.02
N LEU A 94 -13.58 -39.71 -17.54
CA LEU A 94 -12.14 -39.88 -17.33
C LEU A 94 -11.31 -38.72 -17.86
N SER A 95 -11.61 -38.23 -19.07
CA SER A 95 -10.92 -37.05 -19.62
C SER A 95 -11.13 -35.80 -18.77
N GLU A 96 -12.32 -35.61 -18.21
CA GLU A 96 -12.59 -34.50 -17.28
C GLU A 96 -11.83 -34.67 -15.96
N ILE A 97 -11.79 -35.88 -15.41
CA ILE A 97 -11.02 -36.20 -14.19
C ILE A 97 -9.54 -35.89 -14.40
N GLU A 98 -8.93 -36.37 -15.48
CA GLU A 98 -7.52 -36.11 -15.80
C GLU A 98 -7.23 -34.61 -15.92
N GLY A 99 -8.12 -33.87 -16.58
CA GLY A 99 -8.02 -32.42 -16.71
C GLY A 99 -8.05 -31.71 -15.36
N ARG A 100 -8.97 -32.08 -14.47
CA ARG A 100 -9.08 -31.50 -13.13
C ARG A 100 -7.94 -31.91 -12.21
N HIS A 101 -7.50 -33.16 -12.26
CA HIS A 101 -6.32 -33.62 -11.52
C HIS A 101 -5.07 -32.81 -11.92
N LYS A 102 -4.88 -32.55 -13.22
CA LYS A 102 -3.79 -31.70 -13.70
C LYS A 102 -3.87 -30.27 -13.17
N ASP A 103 -5.08 -29.72 -13.05
CA ASP A 103 -5.28 -28.39 -12.47
C ASP A 103 -4.96 -28.37 -10.96
N ILE A 104 -5.31 -29.43 -10.23
CA ILE A 104 -4.93 -29.61 -8.80
C ILE A 104 -3.40 -29.68 -8.66
N VAL A 105 -2.72 -30.48 -9.48
CA VAL A 105 -1.24 -30.60 -9.43
C VAL A 105 -0.56 -29.25 -9.70
N ARG A 106 -1.09 -28.45 -10.64
CA ARG A 106 -0.58 -27.09 -10.88
C ARG A 106 -0.83 -26.16 -9.70
N LEU A 107 -2.01 -26.27 -9.08
CA LEU A 107 -2.36 -25.50 -7.90
C LEU A 107 -1.41 -25.79 -6.74
N GLU A 108 -1.08 -27.06 -6.50
CA GLU A 108 -0.15 -27.46 -5.44
C GLU A 108 1.25 -26.84 -5.63
N SER A 109 1.73 -26.77 -6.87
CA SER A 109 2.98 -26.05 -7.18
C SER A 109 2.87 -24.57 -6.82
N SER A 110 1.74 -23.93 -7.16
CA SER A 110 1.53 -22.50 -6.87
C SER A 110 1.37 -22.23 -5.37
N ILE A 111 0.73 -23.12 -4.62
CA ILE A 111 0.63 -23.03 -3.15
C ILE A 111 2.02 -23.15 -2.51
N LYS A 112 2.89 -24.04 -3.02
CA LYS A 112 4.27 -24.16 -2.54
C LYS A 112 5.06 -22.88 -2.76
N GLU A 113 4.98 -22.28 -3.95
CA GLU A 113 5.64 -20.98 -4.23
C GLU A 113 5.12 -19.87 -3.31
N LEU A 114 3.82 -19.86 -3.03
CA LEU A 114 3.21 -18.91 -2.11
C LEU A 114 3.62 -19.17 -0.65
N HIS A 115 3.83 -20.42 -0.24
CA HIS A 115 4.36 -20.77 1.07
C HIS A 115 5.77 -20.21 1.28
N ASP A 116 6.66 -20.36 0.30
CA ASP A 116 8.02 -19.82 0.35
C ASP A 116 8.00 -18.30 0.51
N MET A 117 7.12 -17.61 -0.25
CA MET A 117 6.89 -16.18 -0.11
C MET A 117 6.36 -15.79 1.28
N PHE A 118 5.45 -16.60 1.85
CA PHE A 118 4.92 -16.34 3.18
C PHE A 118 5.99 -16.46 4.27
N MET A 119 6.91 -17.41 4.15
CA MET A 119 8.01 -17.56 5.10
C MET A 119 8.95 -16.35 5.06
N ASP A 120 9.30 -15.88 3.86
CA ASP A 120 10.13 -14.68 3.70
C ASP A 120 9.46 -13.43 4.30
N ILE A 121 8.14 -13.32 4.14
CA ILE A 121 7.41 -12.15 4.64
C ILE A 121 7.10 -12.24 6.13
N ALA A 122 6.88 -13.44 6.68
CA ALA A 122 6.77 -13.64 8.12
C ALA A 122 8.04 -13.14 8.84
N MET A 123 9.22 -13.48 8.32
CA MET A 123 10.50 -12.96 8.81
C MET A 123 10.63 -11.44 8.67
N LEU A 124 10.11 -10.85 7.59
CA LEU A 124 10.14 -9.40 7.39
C LEU A 124 9.17 -8.66 8.33
N VAL A 125 7.98 -9.20 8.59
CA VAL A 125 6.96 -8.57 9.44
C VAL A 125 7.34 -8.66 10.92
N GLU A 126 7.85 -9.81 11.38
CA GLU A 126 8.28 -10.01 12.77
C GLU A 126 9.40 -9.03 13.17
N ASN A 127 10.36 -8.78 12.28
CA ASN A 127 11.45 -7.84 12.52
C ASN A 127 11.02 -6.35 12.50
N GLN A 128 9.87 -6.01 11.91
CA GLN A 128 9.45 -4.61 11.74
C GLN A 128 8.46 -4.12 12.82
N GLY A 129 7.88 -5.01 13.65
CA GLY A 129 6.75 -4.73 14.53
C GLY A 129 6.91 -3.59 15.54
N ALA A 130 8.13 -3.28 16.00
CA ALA A 130 8.35 -2.21 17.01
C ALA A 130 8.68 -0.82 16.42
N MET A 131 9.12 -0.74 15.16
CA MET A 131 9.55 0.53 14.54
C MET A 131 8.43 1.23 13.76
N ILE A 132 7.45 0.46 13.26
CA ILE A 132 6.38 0.95 12.39
C ILE A 132 5.40 1.88 13.13
N ASP A 133 4.92 1.47 14.32
CA ASP A 133 3.96 2.27 15.11
C ASP A 133 4.53 3.65 15.49
N ARG A 134 5.85 3.73 15.67
CA ARG A 134 6.53 5.01 15.92
C ARG A 134 6.67 5.85 14.66
N ILE A 135 6.70 5.25 13.47
CA ILE A 135 6.83 5.96 12.19
C ILE A 135 5.48 6.52 11.73
N GLU A 136 4.39 5.76 11.83
CA GLU A 136 3.04 6.29 11.54
C GLU A 136 2.74 7.51 12.42
N ASN A 137 3.01 7.41 13.72
CA ASN A 137 2.82 8.52 14.66
C ASN A 137 3.72 9.75 14.36
N ASN A 138 4.95 9.54 13.84
CA ASN A 138 5.85 10.64 13.44
C ASN A 138 5.54 11.21 12.04
N MET A 139 4.92 10.43 11.14
CA MET A 139 4.54 10.89 9.81
C MET A 139 3.30 11.79 9.88
N ASP A 140 2.32 11.44 10.72
CA ASP A 140 1.19 12.33 11.04
C ASP A 140 1.66 13.68 11.59
N GLN A 141 2.68 13.66 12.47
CA GLN A 141 3.31 14.89 12.97
C GLN A 141 3.98 15.68 11.83
N SER A 142 4.67 15.01 10.91
CA SER A 142 5.36 15.63 9.77
C SER A 142 4.41 16.28 8.76
N VAL A 143 3.26 15.65 8.47
CA VAL A 143 2.19 16.26 7.66
C VAL A 143 1.64 17.50 8.37
N GLY A 144 1.44 17.43 9.70
CA GLY A 144 1.05 18.57 10.51
C GLY A 144 2.06 19.74 10.45
N PHE A 145 3.37 19.48 10.34
CA PHE A 145 4.38 20.53 10.15
C PHE A 145 4.28 21.21 8.78
N VAL A 146 4.04 20.45 7.70
CA VAL A 146 3.85 21.02 6.35
C VAL A 146 2.58 21.87 6.29
N GLU A 147 1.48 21.40 6.89
CA GLU A 147 0.23 22.15 6.94
C GLU A 147 0.38 23.47 7.71
N ARG A 148 1.09 23.44 8.85
CA ARG A 148 1.44 24.65 9.62
C ARG A 148 2.37 25.57 8.83
N ALA A 149 3.36 25.04 8.11
CA ALA A 149 4.25 25.84 7.27
C ALA A 149 3.50 26.55 6.12
N VAL A 150 2.53 25.88 5.49
CA VAL A 150 1.65 26.48 4.48
C VAL A 150 0.77 27.57 5.11
N ALA A 151 0.23 27.34 6.31
CA ALA A 151 -0.56 28.34 7.02
C ALA A 151 0.28 29.58 7.41
N ASP A 152 1.51 29.38 7.89
CA ASP A 152 2.37 30.47 8.34
C ASP A 152 2.96 31.27 7.17
N THR A 153 3.29 30.63 6.05
CA THR A 153 3.65 31.35 4.80
C THR A 153 2.50 32.21 4.29
N LYS A 154 1.25 31.72 4.37
CA LYS A 154 0.05 32.52 4.04
C LYS A 154 -0.13 33.72 4.97
N LYS A 155 0.10 33.55 6.28
CA LYS A 155 0.08 34.66 7.26
C LYS A 155 1.20 35.66 6.99
N ALA A 156 2.41 35.20 6.66
CA ALA A 156 3.55 36.06 6.37
C ALA A 156 3.29 36.98 5.16
N VAL A 157 2.68 36.46 4.09
CA VAL A 157 2.26 37.26 2.93
C VAL A 157 1.24 38.34 3.33
N LYS A 158 0.29 38.00 4.20
CA LYS A 158 -0.70 38.96 4.74
C LYS A 158 -0.04 40.04 5.59
N TYR A 159 0.88 39.69 6.48
CA TYR A 159 1.62 40.69 7.26
C TYR A 159 2.49 41.59 6.37
N GLN A 160 3.10 41.04 5.31
CA GLN A 160 3.87 41.83 4.35
C GLN A 160 3.00 42.85 3.61
N SER A 161 1.77 42.50 3.22
CA SER A 161 0.86 43.45 2.55
C SER A 161 0.36 44.53 3.52
N GLU A 162 0.03 44.17 4.76
CA GLU A 162 -0.36 45.13 5.80
C GLU A 162 0.80 46.08 6.18
N ALA A 163 2.02 45.58 6.30
CA ALA A 163 3.20 46.38 6.59
C ALA A 163 3.49 47.39 5.47
N ARG A 164 3.35 46.99 4.20
CA ARG A 164 3.47 47.92 3.05
C ARG A 164 2.44 49.04 3.11
N ARG A 165 1.19 48.74 3.48
CA ARG A 165 0.14 49.76 3.64
C ARG A 165 0.45 50.73 4.79
N LYS A 166 0.92 50.22 5.92
CA LYS A 166 1.35 51.04 7.07
C LYS A 166 2.53 51.93 6.72
N LEU A 167 3.51 51.42 5.96
CA LEU A 167 4.67 52.18 5.50
C LEU A 167 4.26 53.35 4.60
N ILE A 168 3.33 53.14 3.66
CA ILE A 168 2.79 54.23 2.82
C ILE A 168 2.11 55.30 3.68
N ILE A 169 1.30 54.90 4.67
CA ILE A 169 0.64 55.86 5.58
C ILE A 169 1.68 56.68 6.36
N ILE A 170 2.74 56.05 6.87
CA ILE A 170 3.82 56.75 7.58
C ILE A 170 4.52 57.75 6.65
N ILE A 171 4.83 57.36 5.41
CA ILE A 171 5.44 58.26 4.41
C ILE A 171 4.55 59.47 4.16
N VAL A 172 3.23 59.27 3.96
CA VAL A 172 2.28 60.37 3.74
C VAL A 172 2.26 61.34 4.93
N VAL A 173 2.21 60.81 6.16
CA VAL A 173 2.23 61.65 7.37
C VAL A 173 3.51 62.48 7.47
N VAL A 174 4.68 61.89 7.18
CA VAL A 174 5.96 62.60 7.18
C VAL A 174 5.99 63.72 6.14
N VAL A 175 5.49 63.47 4.92
CA VAL A 175 5.43 64.49 3.86
C VAL A 175 4.54 65.67 4.26
N VAL A 176 3.38 65.41 4.88
CA VAL A 176 2.47 66.47 5.34
C VAL A 176 3.13 67.32 6.42
N LEU A 177 3.80 66.70 7.40
CA LEU A 177 4.51 67.43 8.46
C LEU A 177 5.62 68.33 7.89
N LEU A 178 6.41 67.82 6.94
CA LEU A 178 7.44 68.62 6.26
C LEU A 178 6.84 69.81 5.50
N GLY A 179 5.70 69.61 4.83
CA GLY A 179 4.96 70.68 4.16
C GLY A 179 4.50 71.78 5.11
N ILE A 180 3.97 71.41 6.29
CA ILE A 180 3.55 72.37 7.33
C ILE A 180 4.76 73.17 7.83
N VAL A 181 5.88 72.50 8.12
CA VAL A 181 7.11 73.18 8.57
C VAL A 181 7.62 74.15 7.50
N ALA A 182 7.63 73.75 6.23
CA ALA A 182 8.03 74.61 5.13
C ALA A 182 7.11 75.84 4.97
N LEU A 183 5.80 75.68 5.14
CA LEU A 183 4.84 76.79 5.12
C LEU A 183 5.08 77.78 6.27
N ILE A 184 5.33 77.29 7.49
CA ILE A 184 5.62 78.15 8.65
C ILE A 184 6.89 78.97 8.40
N ILE A 185 7.95 78.33 7.91
CA ILE A 185 9.20 79.01 7.57
C ILE A 185 8.98 80.01 6.43
N GLY A 186 8.28 79.63 5.36
CA GLY A 186 7.98 80.50 4.22
C GLY A 186 7.18 81.75 4.61
N LEU A 187 6.14 81.60 5.44
CA LEU A 187 5.35 82.74 5.93
C LEU A 187 6.16 83.64 6.86
N SER A 188 7.03 83.08 7.71
CA SER A 188 7.87 83.88 8.62
C SER A 188 8.99 84.66 7.93
N VAL A 189 9.47 84.17 6.78
CA VAL A 189 10.50 84.86 5.98
C VAL A 189 9.86 85.81 4.95
N GLY A 190 8.70 85.46 4.38
CA GLY A 190 8.00 86.26 3.36
C GLY A 190 7.16 87.42 3.87
N LEU A 191 6.91 87.53 5.19
CA LEU A 191 6.24 88.67 5.83
C LEU A 191 7.21 89.77 6.32
N LYS A 192 8.49 89.75 5.91
CA LYS A 192 9.45 90.81 6.19
C LYS A 192 9.62 91.76 5.02
#